data_AF-A0A2E7M900-F1
#
_entry.id   AF-A0A2E7M900-F1
#
_cell.length_a   1.000
_cell.length_b   1.000
_cell.length_c   1.000
_cell.angle_alpha   90.00
_cell.angle_beta   90.00
_cell.angle_gamma   90.00
#
_symmetry.space_group_name_H-M   'P 1'
#
loop_
_entity.id
_entity.type
_entity.pdbx_description
1 polymer ?
#
loop_
_entity_poly.entity_id
_entity_poly.type
_entity_poly.pdbx_seq_one_letter_code
_entity_poly.pdbx_strand_id
1 'polypeptide(L)'
;MMLSSSPRCPTKSLLLLVAVWAFSGCSQSAAPVSLFGGFDYEWEFLSHRISYLRAGVSAPDGDGSMEVRAGIVGGPFSLNPAAPEGVRYGIGWAQITSSQLVAHYGSMELSIDSTGHAEALVQLDDSVLPPADYYVVALQGLEFDTDVAQVDKFPVDYDPIDGWTPEVLGAGVQLVDGDASAVAGDGEQAVYQDDAGQLSVRGWLEFKAGPLDRPDMNEALQVATIGGQLHYVVLAIDSGVLTTSQFEAEAYYPISGSPYSEIPPLPVDQRTVTLEGVPGLQLAAPLLHGFRVRLNRELGGEGRYLRALALALESFEYSAERGSAEVVLDAYCSHSSLIEEGDLQVDFEARVGMLQIDDDAGVYTAGSSEGNQGAGPFELRVGP
;
A
#
# COMPACT_ATOMS: atom_id res chain seq x y z
N MET A 1 -6.78 -53.36 89.07
CA MET A 1 -5.84 -52.80 88.09
C MET A 1 -6.64 -51.96 87.12
N MET A 2 -6.94 -50.71 87.47
CA MET A 2 -6.17 -49.48 87.17
C MET A 2 -6.17 -49.13 85.68
N LEU A 3 -7.14 -48.29 85.34
CA LEU A 3 -7.20 -47.38 84.20
C LEU A 3 -6.05 -46.35 84.30
N SER A 4 -5.44 -45.97 83.17
CA SER A 4 -4.65 -44.75 83.06
C SER A 4 -4.84 -44.09 81.70
N SER A 5 -5.38 -42.89 81.78
CA SER A 5 -5.64 -41.89 80.74
C SER A 5 -4.39 -41.07 80.39
N SER A 6 -4.27 -40.60 79.14
CA SER A 6 -3.43 -39.45 78.70
C SER A 6 -3.76 -39.10 77.22
N PRO A 7 -3.46 -37.89 76.70
CA PRO A 7 -4.42 -36.78 76.63
C PRO A 7 -4.73 -36.30 75.20
N ARG A 8 -5.77 -35.46 75.09
CA ARG A 8 -6.21 -34.76 73.87
C ARG A 8 -5.21 -33.67 73.47
N CYS A 9 -4.88 -33.60 72.18
CA CYS A 9 -4.14 -32.49 71.56
C CYS A 9 -5.14 -31.54 70.86
N PRO A 10 -4.95 -30.21 70.92
CA PRO A 10 -5.94 -29.24 70.50
C PRO A 10 -5.97 -29.05 68.97
N THR A 11 -7.18 -28.86 68.48
CA THR A 11 -7.58 -28.29 67.19
C THR A 11 -6.76 -27.06 66.80
N LYS A 12 -6.08 -27.12 65.65
CA LYS A 12 -5.76 -25.94 64.86
C LYS A 12 -6.71 -25.92 63.66
N SER A 13 -7.76 -25.11 63.76
CA SER A 13 -8.58 -24.72 62.62
C SER A 13 -7.69 -23.91 61.68
N LEU A 14 -7.31 -24.53 60.56
CA LEU A 14 -6.63 -23.85 59.46
C LEU A 14 -7.71 -23.04 58.72
N LEU A 15 -7.79 -21.75 59.02
CA LEU A 15 -8.51 -20.78 58.20
C LEU A 15 -7.79 -20.73 56.85
N LEU A 16 -8.33 -21.41 55.85
CA LEU A 16 -7.90 -21.32 54.47
C LEU A 16 -8.34 -19.93 53.96
N LEU A 17 -7.42 -18.97 54.02
CA LEU A 17 -7.59 -17.67 53.38
C LEU A 17 -7.50 -17.92 51.87
N VAL A 18 -8.64 -18.07 51.20
CA VAL A 18 -8.72 -18.01 49.74
C VAL A 18 -8.42 -16.57 49.37
N ALA A 19 -7.14 -16.28 49.12
CA ALA A 19 -6.74 -15.07 48.42
C ALA A 19 -7.29 -15.19 46.99
N VAL A 20 -8.49 -14.66 46.78
CA VAL A 20 -8.97 -14.29 45.46
C VAL A 20 -8.01 -13.22 44.97
N TRP A 21 -6.96 -13.64 44.26
CA TRP A 21 -6.25 -12.76 43.34
C TRP A 21 -7.29 -12.40 42.29
N ALA A 22 -7.97 -11.28 42.51
CA ALA A 22 -8.54 -10.53 41.41
C ALA A 22 -7.34 -10.20 40.52
N PHE A 23 -7.08 -11.06 39.53
CA PHE A 23 -6.38 -10.66 38.34
C PHE A 23 -7.25 -9.55 37.77
N SER A 24 -6.99 -8.32 38.20
CA SER A 24 -7.29 -7.13 37.43
C SER A 24 -6.54 -7.34 36.13
N GLY A 25 -7.17 -8.07 35.21
CA GLY A 25 -6.66 -8.27 33.87
C GLY A 25 -6.47 -6.87 33.34
N CYS A 26 -5.22 -6.42 33.28
CA CYS A 26 -4.88 -5.26 32.49
C CYS A 26 -5.39 -5.61 31.10
N SER A 27 -6.54 -5.04 30.72
CA SER A 27 -6.99 -5.07 29.34
C SER A 27 -5.86 -4.46 28.55
N GLN A 28 -5.09 -5.31 27.86
CA GLN A 28 -4.05 -4.83 26.98
C GLN A 28 -4.75 -3.93 25.98
N SER A 29 -4.36 -2.66 25.93
CA SER A 29 -4.90 -1.73 24.95
C SER A 29 -4.72 -2.35 23.56
N ALA A 30 -5.77 -2.30 22.74
CA ALA A 30 -5.66 -2.73 21.36
C ALA A 30 -4.45 -2.05 20.71
N ALA A 31 -3.63 -2.84 20.01
CA ALA A 31 -2.50 -2.29 19.28
C ALA A 31 -3.03 -1.55 18.04
N PRO A 32 -2.48 -0.39 17.68
CA PRO A 32 -2.85 0.27 16.44
C PRO A 32 -2.41 -0.55 15.23
N VAL A 33 -3.17 -0.43 14.16
CA VAL A 33 -2.91 -0.98 12.83
C VAL A 33 -2.67 0.18 11.89
N SER A 34 -1.51 0.23 11.23
CA SER A 34 -1.24 1.17 10.15
C SER A 34 -1.72 0.67 8.80
N LEU A 35 -2.17 1.59 7.96
CA LEU A 35 -2.59 1.38 6.58
C LEU A 35 -1.91 2.39 5.66
N PHE A 36 -1.44 1.92 4.50
CA PHE A 36 -0.90 2.79 3.46
C PHE A 36 -2.02 3.47 2.67
N GLY A 37 -1.92 4.79 2.53
CA GLY A 37 -2.88 5.63 1.82
C GLY A 37 -2.46 5.99 0.40
N GLY A 38 -1.32 5.50 -0.10
CA GLY A 38 -0.78 5.87 -1.41
C GLY A 38 0.31 6.92 -1.34
N PHE A 39 0.69 7.44 -2.51
CA PHE A 39 1.84 8.33 -2.66
C PHE A 39 1.62 9.44 -3.68
N ASP A 40 2.39 10.51 -3.53
CA ASP A 40 2.54 11.63 -4.46
C ASP A 40 4.04 11.96 -4.57
N TYR A 41 4.55 12.05 -5.78
CA TYR A 41 5.91 12.46 -6.08
C TYR A 41 5.95 13.53 -7.17
N GLU A 42 6.76 14.57 -6.97
CA GLU A 42 7.06 15.59 -7.96
C GLU A 42 8.56 15.95 -7.95
N TRP A 43 9.23 15.81 -9.10
CA TRP A 43 10.55 16.40 -9.34
C TRP A 43 10.46 17.90 -9.62
N GLU A 44 11.38 18.69 -9.07
CA GLU A 44 11.27 20.16 -9.09
C GLU A 44 11.30 20.79 -10.49
N PHE A 45 12.14 20.32 -11.39
CA PHE A 45 12.56 21.01 -12.61
C PHE A 45 12.35 20.22 -13.90
N LEU A 46 12.75 18.95 -13.92
CA LEU A 46 12.80 18.15 -15.14
C LEU A 46 11.92 16.92 -15.06
N SER A 47 11.51 16.45 -16.24
CA SER A 47 10.86 15.16 -16.38
C SER A 47 11.94 14.07 -16.47
N HIS A 48 11.66 12.93 -15.84
CA HIS A 48 12.62 11.85 -15.65
C HIS A 48 12.07 10.50 -16.11
N ARG A 49 13.00 9.58 -16.31
CA ARG A 49 12.73 8.14 -16.32
C ARG A 49 12.61 7.67 -14.88
N ILE A 50 12.12 6.47 -14.63
CA ILE A 50 12.11 5.90 -13.28
C ILE A 50 13.20 4.84 -13.18
N SER A 51 14.18 5.07 -12.32
CA SER A 51 15.19 4.08 -11.92
C SER A 51 14.87 3.45 -10.56
N TYR A 52 14.17 4.20 -9.71
CA TYR A 52 13.78 3.75 -8.39
C TYR A 52 12.49 4.45 -7.96
N LEU A 53 11.60 3.72 -7.30
CA LEU A 53 10.41 4.25 -6.65
C LEU A 53 10.11 3.40 -5.42
N ARG A 54 9.93 4.00 -4.25
CA ARG A 54 9.51 3.33 -3.01
C ARG A 54 8.42 4.14 -2.36
N ALA A 55 7.35 3.49 -1.90
CA ALA A 55 6.32 4.14 -1.09
C ALA A 55 5.68 3.12 -0.17
N GLY A 56 5.51 3.43 1.11
CA GLY A 56 4.82 2.53 2.02
C GLY A 56 4.88 2.98 3.46
N VAL A 57 4.18 2.24 4.33
CA VAL A 57 4.25 2.42 5.78
C VAL A 57 4.49 1.09 6.49
N SER A 58 5.27 1.12 7.56
CA SER A 58 5.56 -0.06 8.38
C SER A 58 4.45 -0.37 9.37
N ALA A 59 4.51 -1.55 9.99
CA ALA A 59 3.71 -1.87 11.16
C ALA A 59 3.99 -0.87 12.29
N PRO A 60 3.00 -0.50 13.12
CA PRO A 60 3.26 0.36 14.27
C PRO A 60 4.16 -0.33 15.29
N ASP A 61 5.08 0.44 15.87
CA ASP A 61 5.83 0.08 17.06
C ASP A 61 4.90 0.00 18.28
N GLY A 62 5.40 -0.54 19.40
CA GLY A 62 4.61 -0.69 20.63
C GLY A 62 4.12 0.62 21.26
N ASP A 63 4.66 1.76 20.84
CA ASP A 63 4.20 3.11 21.23
C ASP A 63 3.21 3.73 20.23
N GLY A 64 2.83 2.99 19.17
CA GLY A 64 1.96 3.43 18.09
C GLY A 64 2.64 4.28 17.01
N SER A 65 3.92 4.61 17.16
CA SER A 65 4.66 5.26 16.09
C SER A 65 4.95 4.29 14.94
N MET A 66 5.16 4.79 13.73
CA MET A 66 5.48 3.96 12.57
C MET A 66 6.48 4.66 11.65
N GLU A 67 7.15 3.88 10.81
CA GLU A 67 7.99 4.39 9.72
C GLU A 67 7.17 4.57 8.45
N VAL A 68 7.28 5.74 7.84
CA VAL A 68 6.94 6.05 6.46
C VAL A 68 8.19 5.86 5.61
N ARG A 69 8.06 5.10 4.51
CA ARG A 69 9.13 4.79 3.56
C ARG A 69 8.83 5.49 2.25
N ALA A 70 9.77 6.29 1.77
CA ALA A 70 9.61 7.06 0.54
C ALA A 70 10.93 7.10 -0.24
N GLY A 71 10.83 7.43 -1.52
CA GLY A 71 11.97 7.67 -2.38
C GLY A 71 11.64 7.50 -3.85
N ILE A 72 12.21 8.36 -4.68
CA ILE A 72 12.14 8.26 -6.14
C ILE A 72 13.46 8.72 -6.74
N VAL A 73 13.91 8.06 -7.80
CA VAL A 73 15.14 8.41 -8.52
C VAL A 73 14.88 8.39 -10.01
N GLY A 74 15.28 9.50 -10.65
CA GLY A 74 15.10 9.79 -12.06
C GLY A 74 16.26 9.37 -12.98
N GLY A 75 17.09 8.41 -12.56
CA GLY A 75 18.41 8.10 -13.13
C GLY A 75 19.52 9.05 -12.68
N PRO A 76 20.76 8.90 -13.21
CA PRO A 76 21.94 9.67 -12.79
C PRO A 76 21.79 11.18 -12.89
N PHE A 77 20.92 11.65 -13.79
CA PHE A 77 20.63 13.08 -13.93
C PHE A 77 20.00 13.65 -12.65
N SER A 78 19.05 12.93 -12.04
CA SER A 78 18.43 13.34 -10.77
C SER A 78 19.40 13.36 -9.58
N LEU A 79 20.48 12.58 -9.67
CA LEU A 79 21.53 12.44 -8.66
C LEU A 79 22.75 13.34 -8.91
N ASN A 80 22.73 14.19 -9.94
CA ASN A 80 23.88 14.99 -10.32
C ASN A 80 24.27 15.97 -9.21
N PRO A 81 25.45 15.87 -8.59
CA PRO A 81 25.83 16.73 -7.47
C PRO A 81 26.00 18.21 -7.86
N ALA A 82 26.16 18.52 -9.15
CA ALA A 82 26.25 19.89 -9.64
C ALA A 82 24.89 20.59 -9.75
N ALA A 83 23.80 19.82 -9.85
CA ALA A 83 22.43 20.28 -9.94
C ALA A 83 21.49 19.16 -9.46
N PRO A 84 21.47 18.86 -8.15
CA PRO A 84 20.66 17.76 -7.62
C PRO A 84 19.19 18.12 -7.77
N GLU A 85 18.39 17.13 -8.14
CA GLU A 85 16.95 17.32 -8.25
C GLU A 85 16.31 17.22 -6.86
N GLY A 86 15.50 18.22 -6.51
CA GLY A 86 14.60 18.11 -5.37
C GLY A 86 13.40 17.23 -5.70
N VAL A 87 12.99 16.43 -4.74
CA VAL A 87 11.78 15.60 -4.82
C VAL A 87 10.84 16.07 -3.74
N ARG A 88 9.70 16.61 -4.15
CA ARG A 88 8.54 16.73 -3.28
C ARG A 88 7.87 15.38 -3.19
N TYR A 89 7.48 15.02 -1.99
CA TYR A 89 6.78 13.77 -1.72
C TYR A 89 5.61 14.00 -0.78
N GLY A 90 4.61 13.14 -0.93
CA GLY A 90 3.53 12.94 0.03
C GLY A 90 3.28 11.43 0.17
N ILE A 91 3.24 10.93 1.41
CA ILE A 91 2.82 9.55 1.69
C ILE A 91 1.59 9.61 2.59
N GLY A 92 0.46 9.15 2.05
CA GLY A 92 -0.79 9.01 2.80
C GLY A 92 -0.71 7.82 3.75
N TRP A 93 -1.27 7.96 4.94
CA TRP A 93 -1.33 6.89 5.93
C TRP A 93 -2.57 7.01 6.81
N ALA A 94 -2.99 5.87 7.35
CA ALA A 94 -4.01 5.82 8.38
C ALA A 94 -3.60 4.86 9.51
N GLN A 95 -4.20 5.05 10.67
CA GLN A 95 -4.10 4.16 11.81
C GLN A 95 -5.50 3.85 12.35
N ILE A 96 -5.74 2.57 12.64
CA ILE A 96 -6.96 2.09 13.28
C ILE A 96 -6.58 1.45 14.62
N THR A 97 -7.24 1.85 15.70
CA THR A 97 -7.17 1.15 16.97
C THR A 97 -8.54 0.56 17.27
N SER A 98 -8.66 -0.77 17.31
CA SER A 98 -9.91 -1.46 17.63
C SER A 98 -9.63 -2.78 18.32
N SER A 99 -10.49 -3.15 19.26
CA SER A 99 -10.43 -4.47 19.91
C SER A 99 -10.86 -5.62 19.01
N GLN A 100 -11.53 -5.31 17.89
CA GLN A 100 -12.06 -6.26 16.91
C GLN A 100 -11.11 -6.45 15.71
N LEU A 101 -9.93 -5.84 15.75
CA LEU A 101 -9.00 -5.78 14.62
C LEU A 101 -7.59 -6.16 15.07
N VAL A 102 -6.99 -7.10 14.35
CA VAL A 102 -5.57 -7.43 14.47
C VAL A 102 -4.96 -7.49 13.06
N ALA A 103 -3.71 -7.08 12.93
CA ALA A 103 -3.02 -7.07 11.64
C ALA A 103 -1.82 -8.01 11.61
N HIS A 104 -1.63 -8.65 10.46
CA HIS A 104 -0.42 -9.35 10.07
C HIS A 104 0.22 -8.62 8.88
N TYR A 105 1.49 -8.25 9.01
CA TYR A 105 2.23 -7.54 7.98
C TYR A 105 3.19 -8.48 7.27
N GLY A 106 3.27 -8.39 5.95
CA GLY A 106 4.16 -9.21 5.15
C GLY A 106 4.69 -8.49 3.91
N SER A 107 5.56 -9.18 3.19
CA SER A 107 6.13 -8.69 1.94
C SER A 107 6.42 -9.82 0.96
N MET A 108 6.52 -9.46 -0.32
CA MET A 108 6.88 -10.34 -1.42
C MET A 108 8.00 -9.69 -2.22
N GLU A 109 8.98 -10.47 -2.64
CA GLU A 109 9.97 -10.06 -3.63
C GLU A 109 9.53 -10.58 -4.99
N LEU A 110 9.52 -9.71 -5.99
CA LEU A 110 9.11 -10.00 -7.35
C LEU A 110 10.21 -9.58 -8.32
N SER A 111 10.33 -10.31 -9.42
CA SER A 111 11.22 -9.97 -10.53
C SER A 111 10.36 -9.78 -11.76
N ILE A 112 10.30 -8.54 -12.25
CA ILE A 112 9.50 -8.15 -13.40
C ILE A 112 10.39 -8.26 -14.63
N ASP A 113 10.01 -9.12 -15.56
CA ASP A 113 10.71 -9.29 -16.82
C ASP A 113 10.20 -8.32 -17.90
N SER A 114 10.65 -8.52 -19.14
CA SER A 114 10.23 -7.73 -20.31
C SER A 114 8.71 -7.72 -20.60
N THR A 115 7.92 -8.61 -19.99
CA THR A 115 6.45 -8.55 -20.10
C THR A 115 5.87 -7.38 -19.30
N GLY A 116 6.61 -6.89 -18.31
CA GLY A 116 6.23 -5.79 -17.45
C GLY A 116 5.28 -6.17 -16.31
N HIS A 117 5.11 -7.46 -16.02
CA HIS A 117 4.25 -7.95 -14.94
C HIS A 117 4.94 -9.07 -14.15
N ALA A 118 4.75 -9.09 -12.84
CA ALA A 118 5.11 -10.21 -11.97
C ALA A 118 4.05 -10.41 -10.90
N GLU A 119 3.80 -11.68 -10.54
CA GLU A 119 2.92 -12.04 -9.44
C GLU A 119 3.55 -13.10 -8.55
N ALA A 120 3.16 -13.11 -7.27
CA ALA A 120 3.58 -14.08 -6.28
C ALA A 120 2.39 -14.48 -5.39
N LEU A 121 2.43 -15.70 -4.87
CA LEU A 121 1.46 -16.21 -3.92
C LEU A 121 2.18 -16.57 -2.61
N VAL A 122 1.73 -16.00 -1.49
CA VAL A 122 2.19 -16.34 -0.15
C VAL A 122 1.09 -17.06 0.58
N GLN A 123 1.40 -18.25 1.09
CA GLN A 123 0.52 -19.00 1.99
C GLN A 123 0.80 -18.59 3.43
N LEU A 124 -0.25 -18.23 4.15
CA LEU A 124 -0.24 -17.90 5.57
C LEU A 124 -0.86 -19.06 6.32
N ASP A 125 -0.08 -19.61 7.26
CA ASP A 125 -0.52 -20.66 8.17
C ASP A 125 -1.33 -20.04 9.32
N ASP A 126 -2.35 -20.76 9.80
CA ASP A 126 -3.18 -20.42 10.97
C ASP A 126 -2.36 -20.03 12.21
N SER A 127 -1.13 -20.54 12.34
CA SER A 127 -0.24 -20.19 13.46
C SER A 127 0.27 -18.75 13.42
N VAL A 128 0.19 -18.09 12.27
CA VAL A 128 0.65 -16.72 12.05
C VAL A 128 -0.52 -15.73 12.10
N LEU A 129 -1.71 -16.17 11.74
CA LEU A 129 -2.92 -15.36 11.73
C LEU A 129 -3.69 -15.53 13.05
N PRO A 130 -4.10 -14.43 13.70
CA PRO A 130 -5.02 -14.54 14.82
C PRO A 130 -6.37 -15.08 14.32
N PRO A 131 -7.10 -15.84 15.15
CA PRO A 131 -8.45 -16.27 14.82
C PRO A 131 -9.36 -15.04 14.66
N ALA A 132 -10.21 -15.07 13.64
CA ALA A 132 -11.15 -14.00 13.32
C ALA A 132 -12.33 -14.56 12.52
N ASP A 133 -13.41 -13.79 12.41
CA ASP A 133 -14.59 -14.18 11.64
C ASP A 133 -14.35 -14.05 10.13
N TYR A 134 -13.51 -13.09 9.71
CA TYR A 134 -13.08 -12.94 8.32
C TYR A 134 -11.75 -12.18 8.21
N TYR A 135 -11.11 -12.31 7.04
CA TYR A 135 -9.85 -11.67 6.71
C TYR A 135 -10.01 -10.72 5.53
N VAL A 136 -9.26 -9.62 5.56
CA VAL A 136 -9.14 -8.65 4.45
C VAL A 136 -7.65 -8.41 4.18
N VAL A 137 -7.27 -8.10 2.94
CA VAL A 137 -5.89 -7.69 2.63
C VAL A 137 -5.87 -6.30 2.01
N ALA A 138 -4.91 -5.46 2.40
CA ALA A 138 -4.66 -4.16 1.80
C ALA A 138 -3.19 -4.01 1.38
N LEU A 139 -2.97 -3.18 0.38
CA LEU A 139 -1.64 -2.77 -0.06
C LEU A 139 -1.02 -1.94 1.08
N GLN A 140 0.22 -2.24 1.42
CA GLN A 140 0.96 -1.58 2.49
C GLN A 140 2.17 -0.78 1.97
N GLY A 141 2.51 -0.98 0.71
CA GLY A 141 3.58 -0.27 0.04
C GLY A 141 4.16 -1.06 -1.13
N LEU A 142 5.07 -0.45 -1.85
CA LEU A 142 5.80 -1.04 -2.95
C LEU A 142 7.19 -0.42 -3.12
N GLU A 143 8.03 -1.13 -3.85
CA GLU A 143 9.33 -0.69 -4.32
C GLU A 143 9.56 -1.21 -5.74
N PHE A 144 10.13 -0.37 -6.60
CA PHE A 144 10.70 -0.71 -7.89
C PHE A 144 12.16 -0.30 -7.89
N ASP A 145 13.04 -1.20 -8.32
CA ASP A 145 14.47 -0.95 -8.47
C ASP A 145 14.96 -1.49 -9.82
N THR A 146 15.56 -0.62 -10.62
CA THR A 146 16.07 -0.99 -11.93
C THR A 146 17.53 -1.41 -11.87
N ASP A 147 18.26 -1.08 -10.81
CA ASP A 147 19.68 -1.44 -10.59
C ASP A 147 19.81 -2.86 -10.04
N VAL A 148 19.22 -3.81 -10.79
CA VAL A 148 19.29 -5.25 -10.49
C VAL A 148 20.12 -5.98 -11.52
N ALA A 149 20.62 -7.16 -11.14
CA ALA A 149 21.37 -8.02 -12.04
C ALA A 149 20.54 -8.36 -13.28
N GLN A 150 21.07 -8.00 -14.45
CA GLN A 150 20.45 -8.28 -15.75
C GLN A 150 20.89 -9.63 -16.31
N VAL A 151 20.14 -10.15 -17.28
CA VAL A 151 20.49 -11.39 -17.99
C VAL A 151 21.74 -11.21 -18.87
N ASP A 152 22.44 -12.30 -19.18
CA ASP A 152 23.68 -12.28 -20.01
C ASP A 152 23.52 -11.62 -21.40
N LYS A 153 22.28 -11.54 -21.90
CA LYS A 153 21.95 -10.93 -23.21
C LYS A 153 21.67 -9.43 -23.11
N PHE A 154 21.72 -8.84 -21.93
CA PHE A 154 21.48 -7.42 -21.75
C PHE A 154 22.55 -6.59 -22.47
N PRO A 155 22.18 -5.51 -23.21
CA PRO A 155 23.14 -4.68 -23.92
C PRO A 155 24.18 -4.07 -22.98
N VAL A 156 25.46 -4.19 -23.33
CA VAL A 156 26.57 -3.67 -22.52
C VAL A 156 26.65 -2.14 -22.48
N ASP A 157 25.99 -1.48 -23.42
CA ASP A 157 26.07 -0.03 -23.62
C ASP A 157 24.98 0.74 -22.84
N TYR A 158 24.02 0.04 -22.21
CA TYR A 158 22.99 0.65 -21.39
C TYR A 158 23.16 0.24 -19.93
N ASP A 159 23.06 1.20 -19.02
CA ASP A 159 23.12 0.96 -17.58
C ASP A 159 21.69 1.01 -17.01
N PRO A 160 21.17 -0.08 -16.40
CA PRO A 160 19.82 -0.09 -15.84
C PRO A 160 19.56 1.01 -14.81
N ILE A 161 20.59 1.51 -14.12
CA ILE A 161 20.46 2.62 -13.16
C ILE A 161 20.05 3.94 -13.85
N ASP A 162 20.20 4.05 -15.17
CA ASP A 162 19.72 5.19 -15.96
C ASP A 162 18.19 5.33 -15.93
N GLY A 163 17.48 4.26 -15.56
CA GLY A 163 16.03 4.22 -15.43
C GLY A 163 15.28 4.17 -16.75
N TRP A 164 14.00 3.81 -16.68
CA TRP A 164 13.16 3.52 -17.84
C TRP A 164 11.98 4.48 -17.98
N THR A 165 11.54 4.72 -19.22
CA THR A 165 10.30 5.43 -19.50
C THR A 165 9.10 4.48 -19.32
N PRO A 166 8.24 4.68 -18.31
CA PRO A 166 7.13 3.78 -18.04
C PRO A 166 6.03 3.89 -19.12
N GLU A 167 5.49 2.75 -19.54
CA GLU A 167 4.17 2.64 -20.20
C GLU A 167 3.10 2.26 -19.19
N VAL A 168 3.47 1.44 -18.20
CA VAL A 168 2.57 0.96 -17.14
C VAL A 168 3.32 0.91 -15.83
N LEU A 169 2.68 1.39 -14.76
CA LEU A 169 3.09 1.24 -13.37
C LEU A 169 1.90 0.76 -12.55
N GLY A 170 2.07 -0.22 -11.68
CA GLY A 170 0.98 -0.70 -10.84
C GLY A 170 1.42 -1.68 -9.77
N ALA A 171 0.56 -1.83 -8.77
CA ALA A 171 0.75 -2.77 -7.69
C ALA A 171 -0.62 -3.19 -7.14
N GLY A 172 -0.73 -4.41 -6.62
CA GLY A 172 -1.95 -4.79 -5.92
C GLY A 172 -1.86 -6.11 -5.19
N VAL A 173 -2.85 -6.32 -4.32
CA VAL A 173 -2.98 -7.49 -3.46
C VAL A 173 -4.41 -8.01 -3.46
N GLN A 174 -4.56 -9.30 -3.30
CA GLN A 174 -5.85 -9.96 -3.13
C GLN A 174 -5.71 -11.22 -2.29
N LEU A 175 -6.75 -11.54 -1.52
CA LEU A 175 -6.89 -12.85 -0.90
C LEU A 175 -7.31 -13.88 -1.97
N VAL A 176 -6.83 -15.10 -1.84
CA VAL A 176 -7.14 -16.22 -2.73
C VAL A 176 -7.63 -17.40 -1.89
N ASP A 177 -8.81 -17.91 -2.23
CA ASP A 177 -9.39 -19.12 -1.63
C ASP A 177 -8.80 -20.38 -2.30
N GLY A 178 -8.61 -21.44 -1.51
CA GLY A 178 -8.01 -22.71 -1.91
C GLY A 178 -8.63 -23.28 -3.19
N ASP A 179 -7.77 -23.61 -4.16
CA ASP A 179 -8.05 -24.11 -5.51
C ASP A 179 -8.61 -23.13 -6.58
N ALA A 180 -8.81 -21.84 -6.30
CA ALA A 180 -9.37 -20.90 -7.28
C ALA A 180 -8.32 -20.04 -8.01
N SER A 181 -8.25 -20.23 -9.33
CA SER A 181 -7.92 -19.17 -10.30
C SER A 181 -8.94 -18.05 -10.15
N ALA A 182 -8.75 -17.17 -9.17
CA ALA A 182 -9.45 -15.89 -9.10
C ALA A 182 -8.97 -15.05 -10.29
N VAL A 183 -9.77 -15.08 -11.36
CA VAL A 183 -9.75 -14.12 -12.46
C VAL A 183 -9.96 -12.74 -11.83
N ALA A 184 -9.07 -11.80 -12.13
CA ALA A 184 -9.26 -10.40 -11.81
C ALA A 184 -10.62 -9.94 -12.38
N GLY A 185 -11.63 -9.84 -11.52
CA GLY A 185 -12.99 -9.49 -11.93
C GLY A 185 -13.86 -9.20 -10.72
N ASP A 186 -14.08 -7.92 -10.47
CA ASP A 186 -15.28 -7.18 -10.05
C ASP A 186 -16.21 -7.76 -8.95
N GLY A 187 -15.82 -8.79 -8.21
CA GLY A 187 -16.66 -9.46 -7.20
C GLY A 187 -16.05 -9.48 -5.80
N GLU A 188 -16.93 -9.43 -4.81
CA GLU A 188 -16.76 -9.43 -3.34
C GLU A 188 -15.40 -9.93 -2.81
N GLN A 189 -14.71 -9.07 -2.04
CA GLN A 189 -13.37 -9.32 -1.50
C GLN A 189 -13.34 -9.70 -0.01
N ALA A 190 -14.33 -10.47 0.46
CA ALA A 190 -14.25 -11.15 1.74
C ALA A 190 -13.99 -12.65 1.46
N VAL A 191 -12.82 -13.16 1.84
CA VAL A 191 -12.48 -14.58 1.67
C VAL A 191 -12.51 -15.25 3.05
N TYR A 192 -13.29 -16.32 3.13
CA TYR A 192 -13.33 -17.24 4.26
C TYR A 192 -12.16 -18.22 4.16
N GLN A 193 -11.67 -18.71 5.32
CA GLN A 193 -10.64 -19.75 5.35
C GLN A 193 -11.04 -20.94 4.48
N ASP A 194 -10.08 -21.54 3.78
CA ASP A 194 -10.32 -22.80 3.08
C ASP A 194 -10.60 -23.93 4.10
N ASP A 195 -11.07 -25.09 3.62
CA ASP A 195 -11.37 -26.25 4.48
C ASP A 195 -10.15 -26.74 5.30
N ALA A 196 -8.94 -26.28 4.98
CA ALA A 196 -7.68 -26.63 5.64
C ALA A 196 -7.15 -25.52 6.57
N GLY A 197 -7.84 -24.38 6.70
CA GLY A 197 -7.39 -23.25 7.51
C GLY A 197 -6.23 -22.47 6.88
N GLN A 198 -6.00 -22.56 5.57
CA GLN A 198 -4.95 -21.78 4.91
C GLN A 198 -5.52 -20.53 4.25
N LEU A 199 -4.85 -19.40 4.47
CA LEU A 199 -5.12 -18.14 3.77
C LEU A 199 -3.99 -17.86 2.79
N SER A 200 -4.31 -17.59 1.53
CA SER A 200 -3.29 -17.19 0.55
C SER A 200 -3.45 -15.73 0.15
N VAL A 201 -2.34 -15.00 0.12
CA VAL A 201 -2.26 -13.64 -0.42
C VAL A 201 -1.57 -13.71 -1.77
N ARG A 202 -2.24 -13.23 -2.83
CA ARG A 202 -1.62 -12.98 -4.12
C ARG A 202 -1.25 -11.50 -4.21
N GLY A 203 0.02 -11.24 -4.47
CA GLY A 203 0.54 -9.92 -4.77
C GLY A 203 0.98 -9.84 -6.23
N TRP A 204 0.84 -8.67 -6.84
CA TRP A 204 1.35 -8.40 -8.18
C TRP A 204 1.97 -7.01 -8.26
N LEU A 205 2.96 -6.89 -9.15
CA LEU A 205 3.59 -5.64 -9.54
C LEU A 205 3.60 -5.53 -11.06
N GLU A 206 3.40 -4.33 -11.57
CA GLU A 206 3.51 -4.00 -12.99
C GLU A 206 4.46 -2.83 -13.18
N PHE A 207 5.50 -3.06 -13.98
CA PHE A 207 6.35 -2.01 -14.51
C PHE A 207 6.70 -2.39 -15.93
N LYS A 208 5.98 -1.81 -16.90
CA LYS A 208 6.27 -2.01 -18.31
C LYS A 208 7.02 -0.81 -18.85
N ALA A 209 8.30 -0.99 -19.18
CA ALA A 209 9.08 0.05 -19.85
C ALA A 209 8.71 0.15 -21.34
N GLY A 210 8.75 1.37 -21.88
CA GLY A 210 8.39 1.66 -23.28
C GLY A 210 9.56 2.25 -24.06
N PRO A 211 9.59 2.08 -25.39
CA PRO A 211 10.63 2.67 -26.23
C PRO A 211 10.46 4.19 -26.35
N LEU A 212 11.59 4.89 -26.44
CA LEU A 212 11.62 6.33 -26.70
C LEU A 212 12.87 6.73 -27.52
N ASP A 213 13.62 7.75 -27.08
CA ASP A 213 14.65 8.48 -27.82
C ASP A 213 16.04 7.83 -27.78
N ARG A 214 16.27 6.88 -26.85
CA ARG A 214 17.57 6.22 -26.64
C ARG A 214 17.64 4.83 -27.29
N PRO A 215 18.45 4.64 -28.36
CA PRO A 215 18.53 3.35 -29.05
C PRO A 215 19.04 2.19 -28.18
N ASP A 216 19.98 2.47 -27.29
CA ASP A 216 20.57 1.51 -26.34
C ASP A 216 19.53 1.04 -25.30
N MET A 217 18.77 1.96 -24.72
CA MET A 217 17.61 1.63 -23.87
C MET A 217 16.58 0.79 -24.65
N ASN A 218 16.23 1.21 -25.86
CA ASN A 218 15.22 0.54 -26.67
C ASN A 218 15.60 -0.91 -27.03
N GLU A 219 16.89 -1.19 -27.24
CA GLU A 219 17.40 -2.55 -27.41
C GLU A 219 17.25 -3.36 -26.11
N ALA A 220 17.54 -2.75 -24.97
CA ALA A 220 17.52 -3.39 -23.66
C ALA A 220 16.11 -3.77 -23.17
N LEU A 221 15.05 -3.05 -23.61
CA LEU A 221 13.66 -3.32 -23.23
C LEU A 221 13.22 -4.78 -23.41
N GLN A 222 13.76 -5.48 -24.41
CA GLN A 222 13.36 -6.85 -24.73
C GLN A 222 13.81 -7.89 -23.71
N VAL A 223 14.75 -7.51 -22.83
CA VAL A 223 15.40 -8.42 -21.87
C VAL A 223 15.57 -7.78 -20.49
N ALA A 224 15.00 -6.59 -20.29
CA ALA A 224 15.09 -5.87 -19.04
C ALA A 224 14.48 -6.66 -17.88
N THR A 225 15.14 -6.58 -16.74
CA THR A 225 14.65 -7.08 -15.45
C THR A 225 14.56 -5.91 -14.49
N ILE A 226 13.44 -5.81 -13.78
CA ILE A 226 13.18 -4.82 -12.74
C ILE A 226 12.90 -5.57 -11.44
N GLY A 227 13.62 -5.20 -10.39
CA GLY A 227 13.36 -5.68 -9.03
C GLY A 227 12.12 -5.03 -8.46
N GLY A 228 11.30 -5.80 -7.77
CA GLY A 228 10.11 -5.33 -7.11
C GLY A 228 10.00 -5.87 -5.70
N GLN A 229 9.57 -5.02 -4.77
CA GLN A 229 9.12 -5.45 -3.46
C GLN A 229 7.69 -4.95 -3.25
N LEU A 230 6.80 -5.83 -2.80
CA LEU A 230 5.42 -5.50 -2.49
C LEU A 230 5.18 -5.74 -1.00
N HIS A 231 4.63 -4.76 -0.31
CA HIS A 231 4.22 -4.89 1.09
C HIS A 231 2.70 -5.02 1.19
N TYR A 232 2.24 -5.87 2.09
CA TYR A 232 0.83 -6.08 2.33
C TYR A 232 0.52 -6.16 3.83
N VAL A 233 -0.75 -5.89 4.16
CA VAL A 233 -1.30 -6.11 5.49
C VAL A 233 -2.55 -6.98 5.37
N VAL A 234 -2.59 -8.07 6.13
CA VAL A 234 -3.80 -8.88 6.35
C VAL A 234 -4.44 -8.44 7.65
N LEU A 235 -5.71 -8.05 7.56
CA LEU A 235 -6.55 -7.61 8.65
C LEU A 235 -7.46 -8.76 9.05
N ALA A 236 -7.30 -9.24 10.28
CA ALA A 236 -8.15 -10.23 10.91
C ALA A 236 -9.22 -9.49 11.72
N ILE A 237 -10.49 -9.71 11.40
CA ILE A 237 -11.59 -8.91 11.94
C ILE A 237 -12.66 -9.82 12.55
N ASP A 238 -13.02 -9.54 13.80
CA ASP A 238 -14.03 -10.31 14.54
C ASP A 238 -15.46 -9.92 14.15
N SER A 239 -15.72 -8.64 13.85
CA SER A 239 -17.06 -8.18 13.44
C SER A 239 -16.98 -6.90 12.60
N GLY A 240 -17.67 -6.90 11.46
CA GLY A 240 -17.74 -5.75 10.56
C GLY A 240 -18.06 -6.15 9.10
N VAL A 241 -17.81 -5.23 8.17
CA VAL A 241 -18.11 -5.41 6.73
C VAL A 241 -17.05 -4.72 5.88
N LEU A 242 -16.60 -5.39 4.80
CA LEU A 242 -15.82 -4.77 3.74
C LEU A 242 -16.72 -4.48 2.53
N THR A 243 -16.71 -3.22 2.08
CA THR A 243 -17.30 -2.82 0.79
C THR A 243 -16.17 -2.40 -0.14
N THR A 244 -16.11 -2.92 -1.37
CA THR A 244 -15.09 -2.52 -2.35
C THR A 244 -15.70 -1.86 -3.57
N SER A 245 -14.95 -0.96 -4.21
CA SER A 245 -15.30 -0.35 -5.48
C SER A 245 -14.04 -0.14 -6.34
N GLN A 246 -14.28 0.16 -7.62
CA GLN A 246 -13.24 0.43 -8.60
C GLN A 246 -13.35 1.87 -9.07
N PHE A 247 -12.19 2.51 -9.16
CA PHE A 247 -11.98 3.81 -9.74
C PHE A 247 -11.35 3.64 -11.13
N GLU A 248 -11.87 4.35 -12.11
CA GLU A 248 -11.25 4.48 -13.43
C GLU A 248 -11.37 5.93 -13.90
N ALA A 249 -10.28 6.49 -14.41
CA ALA A 249 -10.29 7.80 -15.04
C ALA A 249 -9.27 7.87 -16.17
N GLU A 250 -9.52 8.73 -17.14
CA GLU A 250 -8.60 9.04 -18.22
C GLU A 250 -8.33 10.54 -18.22
N ALA A 251 -7.07 10.91 -18.41
CA ALA A 251 -6.64 12.29 -18.57
C ALA A 251 -5.82 12.46 -19.85
N TYR A 252 -6.00 13.59 -20.53
CA TYR A 252 -5.20 13.97 -21.69
C TYR A 252 -4.68 15.40 -21.51
N TYR A 253 -3.37 15.54 -21.63
CA TYR A 253 -2.61 16.75 -21.40
C TYR A 253 -1.83 17.10 -22.67
N PRO A 254 -2.39 17.97 -23.52
CA PRO A 254 -1.70 18.40 -24.74
C PRO A 254 -0.58 19.38 -24.39
N ILE A 255 0.54 19.30 -25.12
CA ILE A 255 1.59 20.30 -24.97
C ILE A 255 1.11 21.65 -25.51
N SER A 256 1.33 22.71 -24.73
CA SER A 256 1.01 24.08 -25.15
C SER A 256 2.14 24.74 -25.96
N GLY A 257 3.28 24.07 -26.09
CA GLY A 257 4.51 24.62 -26.69
C GLY A 257 5.25 25.61 -25.78
N SER A 258 4.82 25.77 -24.53
CA SER A 258 5.53 26.53 -23.48
C SER A 258 6.07 25.56 -22.42
N PRO A 259 7.28 25.77 -21.88
CA PRO A 259 7.74 25.02 -20.72
C PRO A 259 6.76 25.18 -19.56
N TYR A 260 6.62 24.11 -18.76
CA TYR A 260 5.69 24.05 -17.64
C TYR A 260 4.23 24.26 -18.06
N SER A 261 3.78 23.53 -19.09
CA SER A 261 2.39 23.44 -19.49
C SER A 261 1.50 23.15 -18.28
N GLU A 262 0.39 23.87 -18.14
CA GLU A 262 -0.53 23.64 -17.02
C GLU A 262 -1.17 22.26 -17.15
N ILE A 263 -0.93 21.38 -16.16
CA ILE A 263 -1.55 20.06 -16.06
C ILE A 263 -2.49 20.11 -14.86
N PRO A 264 -3.78 20.44 -15.08
CA PRO A 264 -4.73 20.50 -13.99
C PRO A 264 -5.04 19.07 -13.48
N PRO A 265 -5.29 18.91 -12.17
CA PRO A 265 -5.80 17.65 -11.66
C PRO A 265 -7.20 17.38 -12.27
N LEU A 266 -7.59 16.11 -12.29
CA LEU A 266 -8.96 15.75 -12.68
C LEU A 266 -9.97 16.42 -11.72
N PRO A 267 -11.15 16.84 -12.22
CA PRO A 267 -12.21 17.35 -11.37
C PRO A 267 -12.53 16.38 -10.21
N VAL A 268 -12.85 16.93 -9.02
CA VAL A 268 -13.10 16.12 -7.81
C VAL A 268 -14.17 15.06 -8.05
N ASP A 269 -15.27 15.40 -8.73
CA ASP A 269 -16.35 14.47 -9.05
C ASP A 269 -15.92 13.32 -9.97
N GLN A 270 -14.85 13.50 -10.75
CA GLN A 270 -14.25 12.44 -11.56
C GLN A 270 -13.22 11.61 -10.79
N ARG A 271 -12.81 12.04 -9.59
CA ARG A 271 -11.89 11.34 -8.69
C ARG A 271 -12.57 10.77 -7.43
N THR A 272 -13.88 10.98 -7.28
CA THR A 272 -14.66 10.50 -6.13
C THR A 272 -15.22 9.10 -6.40
N VAL A 273 -15.03 8.20 -5.44
CA VAL A 273 -15.67 6.89 -5.38
C VAL A 273 -16.64 6.86 -4.19
N THR A 274 -17.89 6.46 -4.43
CA THR A 274 -18.86 6.22 -3.35
C THR A 274 -18.88 4.74 -2.97
N LEU A 275 -18.84 4.47 -1.67
CA LEU A 275 -18.90 3.13 -1.09
C LEU A 275 -20.14 3.02 -0.21
N GLU A 276 -21.00 2.06 -0.52
CA GLU A 276 -22.27 1.80 0.20
C GLU A 276 -22.14 0.57 1.08
N GLY A 277 -22.09 0.77 2.40
CA GLY A 277 -21.94 -0.28 3.41
C GLY A 277 -23.17 -0.41 4.32
N VAL A 278 -22.92 -0.75 5.59
CA VAL A 278 -23.95 -1.02 6.59
C VAL A 278 -24.18 0.18 7.51
N PRO A 279 -25.41 0.73 7.58
CA PRO A 279 -25.75 1.77 8.54
C PRO A 279 -25.54 1.35 10.00
N GLY A 280 -25.05 2.29 10.82
CA GLY A 280 -24.96 2.17 12.27
C GLY A 280 -23.57 1.86 12.82
N LEU A 281 -22.65 1.33 11.99
CA LEU A 281 -21.28 1.03 12.43
C LEU A 281 -20.47 2.32 12.59
N GLN A 282 -19.92 2.57 13.78
CA GLN A 282 -19.30 3.87 14.08
C GLN A 282 -17.89 4.03 13.49
N LEU A 283 -17.16 2.92 13.33
CA LEU A 283 -15.79 2.91 12.83
C LEU A 283 -15.76 2.46 11.38
N ALA A 284 -15.09 3.24 10.53
CA ALA A 284 -14.74 2.84 9.17
C ALA A 284 -13.36 3.38 8.77
N ALA A 285 -12.69 2.67 7.87
CA ALA A 285 -11.42 3.08 7.29
C ALA A 285 -11.37 2.74 5.79
N PRO A 286 -10.73 3.58 4.96
CA PRO A 286 -10.51 3.27 3.57
C PRO A 286 -9.31 2.31 3.44
N LEU A 287 -9.39 1.41 2.47
CA LEU A 287 -8.31 0.50 2.10
C LEU A 287 -7.92 0.73 0.64
N LEU A 288 -6.63 0.73 0.35
CA LEU A 288 -6.13 0.62 -1.02
C LEU A 288 -5.76 -0.84 -1.27
N HIS A 289 -6.42 -1.51 -2.21
CA HIS A 289 -6.10 -2.90 -2.57
C HIS A 289 -5.11 -2.98 -3.73
N GLY A 290 -5.12 -1.98 -4.60
CA GLY A 290 -4.18 -1.90 -5.71
C GLY A 290 -4.51 -0.75 -6.66
N PHE A 291 -3.60 -0.51 -7.59
CA PHE A 291 -3.71 0.54 -8.58
C PHE A 291 -2.92 0.23 -9.83
N ARG A 292 -3.25 0.93 -10.91
CA ARG A 292 -2.52 0.90 -12.18
C ARG A 292 -2.59 2.26 -12.85
N VAL A 293 -1.48 2.67 -13.43
CA VAL A 293 -1.33 3.87 -14.25
C VAL A 293 -0.79 3.43 -15.59
N ARG A 294 -1.47 3.76 -16.70
CA ARG A 294 -1.00 3.50 -18.07
C ARG A 294 -0.78 4.81 -18.80
N LEU A 295 0.30 4.89 -19.56
CA LEU A 295 0.78 6.12 -20.19
C LEU A 295 0.87 5.96 -21.70
N ASN A 296 0.24 6.88 -22.43
CA ASN A 296 0.28 7.01 -23.88
C ASN A 296 0.00 5.69 -24.60
N ARG A 297 -1.12 5.05 -24.25
CA ARG A 297 -1.56 3.82 -24.92
C ARG A 297 -1.87 4.07 -26.39
N GLU A 298 -2.35 5.27 -26.73
CA GLU A 298 -2.87 5.60 -28.06
C GLU A 298 -2.02 6.65 -28.80
N LEU A 299 -1.14 7.37 -28.10
CA LEU A 299 -0.39 8.52 -28.62
C LEU A 299 1.06 8.21 -29.06
N GLY A 300 1.54 6.98 -28.87
CA GLY A 300 2.94 6.61 -29.11
C GLY A 300 3.80 6.74 -27.84
N GLY A 301 5.11 6.95 -28.00
CA GLY A 301 6.06 6.94 -26.87
C GLY A 301 6.33 8.30 -26.23
N GLU A 302 6.26 9.39 -27.01
CA GLU A 302 6.51 10.76 -26.52
C GLU A 302 5.57 11.09 -25.35
N GLY A 303 6.03 11.81 -24.33
CA GLY A 303 5.24 12.19 -23.14
C GLY A 303 5.52 11.36 -21.89
N ARG A 304 6.25 10.25 -22.02
CA ARG A 304 6.46 9.27 -20.92
C ARG A 304 7.61 9.62 -19.96
N TYR A 305 8.33 10.72 -20.17
CA TYR A 305 9.17 11.28 -19.12
C TYR A 305 8.24 11.92 -18.09
N LEU A 306 8.28 11.44 -16.86
CA LEU A 306 7.39 11.93 -15.81
C LEU A 306 8.10 12.97 -14.96
N ARG A 307 7.43 14.08 -14.66
CA ARG A 307 7.82 15.02 -13.61
C ARG A 307 7.03 14.79 -12.33
N ALA A 308 5.78 14.34 -12.42
CA ALA A 308 5.00 13.98 -11.25
C ALA A 308 4.16 12.73 -11.47
N LEU A 309 3.93 12.00 -10.38
CA LEU A 309 3.08 10.81 -10.32
C LEU A 309 2.48 10.71 -8.93
N ALA A 310 1.15 10.72 -8.85
CA ALA A 310 0.40 10.50 -7.64
C ALA A 310 -0.69 9.45 -7.84
N LEU A 311 -0.81 8.59 -6.84
CA LEU A 311 -2.00 7.78 -6.61
C LEU A 311 -2.16 7.60 -5.10
N ALA A 312 -3.04 8.42 -4.51
CA ALA A 312 -3.28 8.43 -3.07
C ALA A 312 -4.76 8.58 -2.73
N LEU A 313 -5.14 8.17 -1.51
CA LEU A 313 -6.41 8.50 -0.89
C LEU A 313 -6.28 9.94 -0.35
N GLU A 314 -6.84 10.91 -1.08
CA GLU A 314 -6.80 12.33 -0.73
C GLU A 314 -7.71 12.63 0.47
N SER A 315 -8.94 12.08 0.44
CA SER A 315 -9.88 12.23 1.54
C SER A 315 -10.80 11.02 1.68
N PHE A 316 -11.34 10.85 2.89
CA PHE A 316 -12.32 9.82 3.23
C PHE A 316 -13.37 10.42 4.17
N GLU A 317 -14.58 10.60 3.64
CA GLU A 317 -15.72 11.14 4.39
C GLU A 317 -16.75 10.04 4.62
N TYR A 318 -16.83 9.55 5.87
CA TYR A 318 -17.72 8.47 6.27
C TYR A 318 -18.96 8.96 7.04
N SER A 319 -20.13 8.40 6.72
CA SER A 319 -21.39 8.63 7.43
C SER A 319 -21.87 7.33 8.08
N ALA A 320 -21.68 7.18 9.39
CA ALA A 320 -22.19 6.03 10.14
C ALA A 320 -23.72 5.89 10.05
N GLU A 321 -24.48 7.00 10.02
CA GLU A 321 -25.94 6.97 9.89
C GLU A 321 -26.39 6.32 8.57
N ARG A 322 -25.67 6.58 7.47
CA ARG A 322 -25.98 6.04 6.15
C ARG A 322 -25.24 4.74 5.85
N GLY A 323 -24.17 4.45 6.58
CA GLY A 323 -23.24 3.37 6.26
C GLY A 323 -22.47 3.63 4.96
N SER A 324 -22.36 4.87 4.50
CA SER A 324 -21.77 5.22 3.22
C SER A 324 -20.50 6.06 3.40
N ALA A 325 -19.57 5.98 2.46
CA ALA A 325 -18.41 6.86 2.39
C ALA A 325 -18.18 7.44 1.00
N GLU A 326 -17.60 8.63 0.95
CA GLU A 326 -16.98 9.20 -0.23
C GLU A 326 -15.45 9.16 -0.06
N VAL A 327 -14.77 8.55 -1.03
CA VAL A 327 -13.31 8.51 -1.12
C VAL A 327 -12.91 9.40 -2.29
N VAL A 328 -12.09 10.41 -2.06
CA VAL A 328 -11.45 11.17 -3.14
C VAL A 328 -10.05 10.62 -3.37
N LEU A 329 -9.73 10.27 -4.60
CA LEU A 329 -8.39 9.82 -4.99
C LEU A 329 -7.58 10.98 -5.56
N ASP A 330 -6.30 11.08 -5.19
CA ASP A 330 -5.34 11.88 -5.90
C ASP A 330 -4.72 11.08 -7.05
N ALA A 331 -5.40 11.07 -8.19
CA ALA A 331 -4.93 10.49 -9.44
C ALA A 331 -4.32 11.59 -10.32
N TYR A 332 -2.99 11.75 -10.24
CA TYR A 332 -2.27 12.80 -10.94
C TYR A 332 -1.03 12.28 -11.64
N CYS A 333 -0.77 12.81 -12.83
CA CYS A 333 0.47 12.53 -13.55
C CYS A 333 0.82 13.75 -14.41
N SER A 334 2.10 14.08 -14.46
CA SER A 334 2.59 15.25 -15.17
C SER A 334 3.91 14.94 -15.84
N HIS A 335 4.08 15.44 -17.06
CA HIS A 335 5.36 15.51 -17.79
C HIS A 335 5.79 16.97 -18.01
N SER A 336 5.07 17.92 -17.39
CA SER A 336 5.20 19.36 -17.59
C SER A 336 6.44 19.88 -16.90
N SER A 337 7.47 20.21 -17.66
CA SER A 337 8.79 20.56 -17.12
C SER A 337 9.47 21.64 -17.96
N LEU A 338 10.75 21.93 -17.67
CA LEU A 338 11.56 22.79 -18.52
C LEU A 338 11.68 22.27 -19.97
N ILE A 339 11.61 20.95 -20.16
CA ILE A 339 11.66 20.28 -21.46
C ILE A 339 10.47 19.32 -21.55
N GLU A 340 9.56 19.61 -22.47
CA GLU A 340 8.37 18.79 -22.70
C GLU A 340 8.51 18.06 -24.03
N GLU A 341 8.29 16.75 -24.00
CA GLU A 341 8.35 15.90 -25.18
C GLU A 341 6.98 15.24 -25.36
N GLY A 342 6.23 15.55 -26.41
CA GLY A 342 4.94 14.90 -26.70
C GLY A 342 3.79 15.23 -25.75
N ASP A 343 2.58 14.91 -26.19
CA ASP A 343 1.38 14.94 -25.35
C ASP A 343 1.40 13.80 -24.33
N LEU A 344 0.67 13.94 -23.22
CA LEU A 344 0.49 12.89 -22.22
C LEU A 344 -0.98 12.47 -22.10
N GLN A 345 -1.26 11.21 -22.35
CA GLN A 345 -2.50 10.49 -22.03
C GLN A 345 -2.22 9.54 -20.87
N VAL A 346 -3.09 9.56 -19.87
CA VAL A 346 -2.98 8.71 -18.68
C VAL A 346 -4.30 8.00 -18.40
N ASP A 347 -4.27 6.68 -18.30
CA ASP A 347 -5.35 5.87 -17.75
C ASP A 347 -5.02 5.52 -16.29
N PHE A 348 -5.89 5.90 -15.35
CA PHE A 348 -5.79 5.55 -13.94
C PHE A 348 -6.83 4.48 -13.60
N GLU A 349 -6.40 3.47 -12.85
CA GLU A 349 -7.26 2.47 -12.22
C GLU A 349 -6.87 2.34 -10.74
N ALA A 350 -7.85 2.25 -9.83
CA ALA A 350 -7.60 1.89 -8.45
C ALA A 350 -8.72 1.01 -7.90
N ARG A 351 -8.38 0.06 -7.03
CA ARG A 351 -9.34 -0.71 -6.26
C ARG A 351 -9.29 -0.24 -4.81
N VAL A 352 -10.40 0.32 -4.35
CA VAL A 352 -10.54 0.86 -3.00
C VAL A 352 -11.57 0.08 -2.20
N GLY A 353 -11.40 0.04 -0.89
CA GLY A 353 -12.32 -0.57 0.05
C GLY A 353 -12.72 0.39 1.16
N MET A 354 -13.86 0.14 1.78
CA MET A 354 -14.27 0.69 3.07
C MET A 354 -14.44 -0.50 4.01
N LEU A 355 -13.56 -0.60 5.00
CA LEU A 355 -13.70 -1.54 6.09
C LEU A 355 -14.47 -0.86 7.21
N GLN A 356 -15.68 -1.32 7.48
CA GLN A 356 -16.47 -0.94 8.64
C GLN A 356 -16.26 -1.98 9.74
N ILE A 357 -16.07 -1.52 10.97
CA ILE A 357 -15.77 -2.37 12.12
C ILE A 357 -16.83 -2.12 13.19
N ASP A 358 -17.36 -3.19 13.78
CA ASP A 358 -18.33 -3.14 14.87
C ASP A 358 -17.63 -2.87 16.22
N ASP A 359 -17.06 -1.67 16.35
CA ASP A 359 -16.38 -1.21 17.57
C ASP A 359 -16.62 0.28 17.81
N ASP A 360 -17.61 0.59 18.65
CA ASP A 360 -17.96 1.97 19.05
C ASP A 360 -16.84 2.70 19.80
N ALA A 361 -15.88 1.97 20.37
CA ALA A 361 -14.75 2.54 21.10
C ALA A 361 -13.48 2.68 20.24
N GLY A 362 -13.52 2.15 19.01
CA GLY A 362 -12.37 2.19 18.13
C GLY A 362 -12.13 3.58 17.55
N VAL A 363 -10.89 3.81 17.13
CA VAL A 363 -10.41 5.13 16.68
C VAL A 363 -9.76 4.96 15.31
N TYR A 364 -10.12 5.86 14.38
CA TYR A 364 -9.47 6.03 13.10
C TYR A 364 -8.79 7.40 13.07
N THR A 365 -7.50 7.41 12.73
CA THR A 365 -6.70 8.62 12.50
C THR A 365 -6.05 8.49 11.13
N ALA A 366 -6.01 9.56 10.36
CA ALA A 366 -5.29 9.59 9.10
C ALA A 366 -4.47 10.87 8.97
N GLY A 367 -3.45 10.81 8.12
CA GLY A 367 -2.61 11.95 7.80
C GLY A 367 -1.74 11.68 6.58
N SER A 368 -0.92 12.68 6.26
CA SER A 368 0.10 12.58 5.24
C SER A 368 1.46 12.90 5.85
N SER A 369 2.51 12.27 5.33
CA SER A 369 3.89 12.71 5.56
C SER A 369 4.38 13.36 4.29
N GLU A 370 4.57 14.67 4.34
CA GLU A 370 4.96 15.48 3.19
C GLU A 370 6.31 16.17 3.44
N GLY A 371 7.02 16.45 2.35
CA GLY A 371 8.24 17.22 2.44
C GLY A 371 8.96 17.36 1.10
N ASN A 372 10.20 17.83 1.19
CA ASN A 372 11.12 17.95 0.06
C ASN A 372 12.47 17.38 0.46
N GLN A 373 12.97 16.40 -0.29
CA GLN A 373 14.23 15.71 -0.07
C GLN A 373 15.04 15.60 -1.37
N GLY A 374 16.30 15.20 -1.26
CA GLY A 374 17.02 14.74 -2.44
C GLY A 374 16.44 13.43 -2.98
N ALA A 375 16.65 13.17 -4.27
CA ALA A 375 16.31 11.88 -4.87
C ALA A 375 16.99 10.71 -4.13
N GLY A 376 16.27 9.61 -3.97
CA GLY A 376 16.72 8.40 -3.27
C GLY A 376 15.81 7.96 -2.12
N PRO A 377 16.07 6.78 -1.54
CA PRO A 377 15.29 6.24 -0.44
C PRO A 377 15.56 6.98 0.88
N PHE A 378 14.50 7.19 1.66
CA PHE A 378 14.57 7.68 3.03
C PHE A 378 13.39 7.16 3.85
N GLU A 379 13.52 7.32 5.17
CA GLU A 379 12.53 6.86 6.14
C GLU A 379 12.24 7.97 7.15
N LEU A 380 10.98 8.10 7.52
CA LEU A 380 10.49 9.11 8.46
C LEU A 380 9.67 8.43 9.54
N ARG A 381 9.92 8.78 10.80
CA ARG A 381 9.13 8.27 11.93
C ARG A 381 7.96 9.21 12.19
N VAL A 382 6.75 8.66 12.15
CA VAL A 382 5.49 9.34 12.47
C VAL A 382 5.02 8.86 13.84
N GLY A 383 4.62 9.79 14.71
CA GLY A 383 4.06 9.47 16.02
C GLY A 383 2.62 8.91 15.92
N PRO A 384 2.08 8.40 17.04
CA PRO A 384 0.69 7.94 17.11
C PRO A 384 -0.33 9.07 16.93
#